data_AF-A0A0A9GMJ4-F1
#
_entry.id   AF-A0A0A9GMJ4-F1
#
_cell.length_a   1.000
_cell.length_b   1.000
_cell.length_c   1.000
_cell.angle_alpha   90.00
_cell.angle_beta   90.00
_cell.angle_gamma   90.00
#
_symmetry.space_group_name_H-M   'P 1'
#
loop_
_entity.id
_entity.type
_entity.pdbx_description
1 polymer ?
#
loop_
_entity_poly.entity_id
_entity_poly.type
_entity_poly.pdbx_seq_one_letter_code
_entity_poly.pdbx_strand_id
1 'polypeptide(L)' 'MKRCWDANPDKRPEMAEVVSMLEAMDTSKGGGMIPVDQRPGCLSCFRKYRGP' A
#
# COMPACT_ATOMS: atom_id res chain seq x y z
N MET A 1 5.38 -8.44 -2.44
CA MET A 1 4.68 -9.19 -1.37
C MET A 1 4.76 -10.71 -1.42
N LYS A 2 5.07 -11.37 -2.56
CA LYS A 2 5.18 -12.84 -2.60
C LYS A 2 6.05 -13.46 -1.49
N ARG A 3 7.19 -12.85 -1.14
CA ARG A 3 8.12 -13.34 -0.10
C ARG A 3 7.53 -13.32 1.32
N CYS A 4 6.69 -12.35 1.65
CA CYS A 4 6.06 -12.28 2.98
C CYS A 4 4.98 -13.36 3.18
N TRP A 5 4.44 -13.88 2.07
CA TRP A 5 3.42 -14.93 2.03
C TRP A 5 3.98 -16.30 1.70
N ASP A 6 5.29 -16.52 1.87
CA ASP A 6 5.87 -17.84 1.66
C ASP A 6 5.27 -18.86 2.65
N ALA A 7 4.98 -20.06 2.14
CA ALA A 7 4.44 -21.15 2.94
C ALA A 7 5.45 -21.62 4.00
N ASN A 8 6.75 -21.52 3.70
CA ASN A 8 7.81 -21.77 4.68
C ASN A 8 8.09 -20.49 5.49
N PRO A 9 7.95 -20.51 6.84
CA PRO A 9 8.22 -19.34 7.68
C PRO A 9 9.67 -18.85 7.60
N ASP A 10 10.64 -19.74 7.42
CA ASP A 10 12.08 -19.39 7.40
C ASP A 10 12.47 -18.57 6.16
N LYS A 11 11.63 -18.60 5.12
CA LYS A 11 11.82 -17.81 3.90
C LYS A 11 11.19 -16.43 3.98
N ARG A 12 10.42 -16.14 5.03
CA ARG A 12 9.78 -14.84 5.20
C ARG A 12 10.84 -13.82 5.62
N PRO A 13 10.84 -12.63 5.01
CA PRO A 13 11.77 -11.58 5.36
C PRO A 13 11.56 -11.13 6.81
N GLU A 14 12.66 -10.71 7.46
CA GLU A 14 12.62 -10.06 8.77
C GLU A 14 11.97 -8.67 8.64
N MET A 15 11.40 -8.13 9.71
CA MET A 15 10.64 -6.89 9.63
C MET A 15 11.45 -5.69 9.19
N ALA A 16 12.74 -5.60 9.52
CA ALA A 16 13.60 -4.53 9.02
C ALA A 16 13.77 -4.60 7.49
N GLU A 17 13.87 -5.81 6.91
CA GLU A 17 13.91 -5.99 5.46
C GLU A 17 12.59 -5.56 4.82
N VAL A 18 11.45 -5.94 5.42
CA VAL A 18 10.12 -5.53 4.93
C VAL A 18 9.98 -4.01 4.94
N VAL A 19 10.40 -3.34 6.01
CA VAL A 19 10.33 -1.88 6.12
C VAL A 19 11.19 -1.23 5.04
N SER A 20 12.44 -1.68 4.87
CA SER A 20 13.33 -1.16 3.82
C SER A 20 12.73 -1.34 2.42
N MET A 21 12.10 -2.49 2.15
CA MET A 21 11.40 -2.73 0.88
C MET A 21 10.22 -1.78 0.67
N LEU A 22 9.44 -1.49 1.72
CA LEU A 22 8.26 -0.62 1.64
C LEU A 22 8.66 0.86 1.48
N GLU A 23 9.70 1.31 2.17
CA GLU A 23 10.23 2.67 2.07
C GLU A 23 10.84 2.96 0.70
N ALA A 24 11.39 1.94 0.04
CA ALA A 24 11.92 2.05 -1.32
C ALA A 24 10.83 2.12 -2.40
N MET A 25 9.54 1.91 -2.06
CA MET A 25 8.45 1.97 -3.04
C MET A 25 8.13 3.42 -3.40
N ASP A 26 8.02 3.67 -4.71
CA ASP A 26 7.58 4.96 -5.22
C ASP A 26 6.08 5.18 -4.98
N THR A 27 5.76 5.95 -3.94
CA THR A 27 4.38 6.30 -3.60
C THR A 27 3.78 7.37 -4.51
N SER A 28 4.55 7.98 -5.42
CA SER A 28 4.04 9.01 -6.35
C SER A 28 3.06 8.45 -7.38
N LYS A 29 3.12 7.14 -7.64
CA LYS A 29 2.23 6.45 -8.57
C LYS A 29 0.90 6.00 -7.94
N GLY A 30 0.79 6.03 -6.61
CA GLY A 30 -0.47 5.83 -5.90
C GLY A 30 -1.20 7.15 -5.76
N GLY A 31 -2.52 7.20 -5.97
CA GLY A 31 -3.28 8.45 -5.84
C GLY A 31 -3.43 9.00 -4.40
N GLY A 32 -2.51 8.63 -3.50
CA GLY A 32 -2.44 9.08 -2.12
C GLY A 32 -3.30 8.26 -1.15
N MET A 33 -2.99 8.39 0.15
CA MET A 33 -3.77 7.77 1.23
C MET A 33 -5.17 8.41 1.32
N ILE A 34 -6.20 7.60 1.55
CA ILE A 34 -7.56 8.09 1.81
C ILE A 34 -7.62 8.56 3.27
N PRO A 35 -8.00 9.83 3.54
CA PRO A 35 -8.21 10.31 4.92
C PRO A 35 -9.33 9.52 5.61
N VAL A 36 -9.15 9.20 6.89
CA VAL A 36 -10.06 8.33 7.67
C VAL A 36 -11.47 8.93 7.79
N ASP A 37 -11.58 10.25 7.75
CA ASP A 37 -12.80 11.06 7.82
C ASP A 37 -13.51 11.21 6.47
N GLN A 38 -12.93 10.72 5.38
CA GLN A 38 -13.46 10.92 4.04
C GLN A 38 -14.52 9.88 3.69
N ARG A 39 -15.80 10.20 3.94
CA ARG A 39 -16.93 9.39 3.47
C ARG A 39 -17.02 9.42 1.93
N PRO A 40 -17.23 8.27 1.26
CA PRO A 40 -17.47 8.23 -0.18
C PRO A 40 -18.86 8.83 -0.49
N GLY A 41 -18.89 10.12 -0.81
CA GLY A 41 -20.09 10.81 -1.30
C GLY A 41 -20.19 10.77 -2.82
N CYS A 42 -21.39 11.03 -3.36
CA CYS A 42 -21.74 11.02 -4.80
C CYS A 42 -20.81 11.88 -5.71
N LEU A 43 -20.05 12.83 -5.14
CA LEU A 43 -19.05 13.64 -5.86
C LEU A 43 -17.73 12.89 -6.15
N SER A 44 -17.60 11.62 -5.78
CA SER A 44 -16.41 10.80 -6.03
C SER A 44 -16.09 10.61 -7.53
N CYS A 45 -17.05 10.81 -8.43
CA CYS A 45 -16.87 10.67 -9.88
C CYS A 45 -15.91 11.70 -10.52
N PHE A 46 -15.63 12.83 -9.85
CA PHE A 46 -14.70 13.86 -10.33
C PHE A 46 -13.36 13.88 -9.58
N ARG A 47 -13.18 12.99 -8.59
CA ARG A 47 -11.93 12.93 -7.82
C ARG A 47 -10.88 12.11 -8.57
N LYS A 48 -9.61 12.54 -8.46
CA LYS A 48 -8.46 11.75 -8.92
C LYS A 48 -8.57 10.34 -8.34
N TYR A 49 -8.45 9.33 -9.19
CA TYR A 49 -8.42 7.93 -8.79
C TYR A 49 -7.33 7.72 -7.73
N ARG A 50 -7.74 7.38 -6.50
CA ARG A 50 -6.85 7.19 -5.37
C ARG A 50 -6.59 5.71 -5.15
N GLY A 51 -5.49 5.23 -5.72
CA GLY A 51 -5.00 3.85 -5.54
C GLY A 51 -5.96 2.77 -6.08
N PRO A 52 -5.47 1.53 -6.23
CA PRO A 52 -6.33 0.35 -6.31
C PRO A 52 -7.02 0.04 -4.98
#